data_AF-A0A2G5S932-F1
#
_entry.id   AF-A0A2G5S932-F1
#
_cell.length_a   1.000
_cell.length_b   1.000
_cell.length_c   1.000
_cell.angle_alpha   90.00
_cell.angle_beta   90.00
_cell.angle_gamma   90.00
#
_symmetry.space_group_name_H-M   'P 1'
#
loop_
_entity.id
_entity.type
_entity.pdbx_description
1 polymer ?
#
loop_
_entity_poly.entity_id
_entity_poly.type
_entity_poly.pdbx_seq_one_letter_code
_entity_poly.pdbx_strand_id
1 'polypeptide(L)'
;MYQVNTETGEWHHQNQRVFHGRRWLDIFNSLLRFENKSWIVPEVSDMNTCLRSAETLALEASQSMNLSKIPDGRSAVNEEFQRLRWFVLPIEIAEQRAGRNNQLQDAVFNPRTYSDVQVKQIQRYLKN
;
A
#
# COMPACT_ATOMS: atom_id res chain seq x y z
N MET A 1 -31.02 4.15 8.30
CA MET A 1 -30.16 4.74 9.35
C MET A 1 -29.14 3.68 9.76
N TYR A 2 -27.87 4.05 9.93
CA TYR A 2 -26.81 3.11 10.33
C TYR A 2 -26.46 3.30 11.81
N GLN A 3 -26.21 2.21 12.51
CA GLN A 3 -25.84 2.18 13.92
C GLN A 3 -24.50 1.45 14.08
N VAL A 4 -23.64 1.94 14.96
CA VAL A 4 -22.35 1.30 15.28
C VAL A 4 -22.49 0.46 16.55
N ASN A 5 -22.05 -0.80 16.50
CA ASN A 5 -21.90 -1.61 17.69
C ASN A 5 -20.56 -1.25 18.35
N THR A 6 -20.59 -0.72 19.56
CA THR A 6 -19.40 -0.26 20.30
C THR A 6 -18.56 -1.40 20.87
N GLU A 7 -19.10 -2.62 20.93
CA GLU A 7 -18.38 -3.80 21.42
C GLU A 7 -17.56 -4.46 20.30
N THR A 8 -18.06 -4.43 19.06
CA THR A 8 -17.42 -5.09 17.90
C THR A 8 -16.85 -4.12 16.86
N GLY A 9 -17.19 -2.83 16.94
CA GLY A 9 -16.76 -1.80 15.98
C GLY A 9 -17.48 -1.85 14.62
N GLU A 10 -18.61 -2.54 14.54
CA GLU A 10 -19.30 -2.81 13.27
C GLU A 10 -20.46 -1.85 13.01
N TRP A 11 -20.60 -1.40 11.75
CA TRP A 11 -21.72 -0.58 11.31
C TRP A 11 -22.81 -1.45 10.67
N HIS A 12 -24.05 -1.30 11.11
CA HIS A 12 -25.20 -2.07 10.62
C HIS A 12 -26.36 -1.15 10.25
N HIS A 13 -27.15 -1.54 9.24
CA HIS A 13 -28.37 -0.82 8.91
C HIS A 13 -29.48 -1.19 9.89
N GLN A 14 -30.30 -0.23 10.33
CA GLN A 14 -31.34 -0.40 11.36
C GLN A 14 -32.33 -1.56 11.11
N ASN A 15 -32.55 -1.93 9.84
CA ASN A 15 -33.46 -3.03 9.47
C ASN A 15 -32.81 -4.42 9.50
N GLN A 16 -31.49 -4.51 9.68
CA GLN A 16 -30.76 -5.77 9.86
C GLN A 16 -30.66 -6.07 11.35
N ARG A 17 -31.70 -6.73 11.88
CA ARG A 17 -31.84 -7.03 13.32
C ARG A 17 -31.13 -8.32 13.75
N VAL A 18 -30.75 -9.15 12.78
CA VAL A 18 -30.09 -10.44 13.03
C VAL A 18 -28.59 -10.24 12.87
N PHE A 19 -27.89 -10.27 13.98
CA PHE A 19 -26.43 -10.43 13.98
C PHE A 19 -26.13 -11.84 13.49
N HIS A 20 -25.76 -11.99 12.22
CA HIS A 20 -25.05 -13.20 11.82
C HIS A 20 -23.72 -13.17 12.56
N GLY A 21 -23.58 -14.04 13.55
CA GLY A 21 -22.33 -14.19 14.29
C GLY A 21 -21.20 -14.30 13.28
N ARG A 22 -20.30 -13.31 13.27
CA ARG A 22 -19.06 -13.42 12.51
C ARG A 22 -18.32 -14.59 13.14
N ARG A 23 -18.32 -15.73 12.44
CA ARG A 23 -17.32 -16.75 12.72
C ARG A 23 -16.00 -16.11 12.33
N TRP A 24 -15.27 -15.61 13.33
CA TRP A 24 -13.86 -15.32 13.18
C TRP A 24 -13.20 -16.57 12.57
N LEU A 25 -12.10 -16.39 11.84
CA LEU A 25 -11.40 -17.42 11.07
C LEU A 25 -10.82 -18.58 11.93
N ASP A 26 -11.45 -18.96 13.03
CA ASP A 26 -11.07 -20.07 13.90
C ASP A 26 -11.33 -21.45 13.28
N ILE A 27 -12.10 -21.50 12.18
CA ILE A 27 -12.22 -22.72 11.36
C ILE A 27 -10.93 -22.98 10.56
N PHE A 28 -10.10 -21.96 10.32
CA PHE A 28 -8.87 -22.14 9.56
C PHE A 28 -7.78 -22.85 10.36
N ASN A 29 -7.75 -22.75 11.69
CA ASN A 29 -6.69 -23.40 12.48
C ASN A 29 -6.79 -24.94 12.49
N SER A 30 -7.97 -25.52 12.26
CA SER A 30 -8.16 -26.99 12.30
C SER A 30 -8.36 -27.64 10.94
N LEU A 31 -9.01 -26.96 9.97
CA LEU A 31 -9.30 -27.51 8.64
C LEU A 31 -8.36 -27.01 7.53
N LEU A 32 -7.70 -25.88 7.75
CA LEU A 32 -6.70 -25.31 6.84
C LEU A 32 -5.41 -25.11 7.64
N ARG A 33 -4.82 -26.24 8.07
CA ARG A 33 -3.36 -26.26 8.21
C ARG A 33 -2.82 -25.93 6.82
N PHE A 34 -2.65 -24.65 6.53
CA PHE A 34 -1.64 -24.21 5.61
C PHE A 34 -0.37 -24.77 6.24
N GLU A 35 0.07 -25.94 5.78
CA GLU A 35 1.46 -26.29 5.91
C GLU A 35 2.18 -25.06 5.37
N ASN A 36 2.83 -24.32 6.26
CA ASN A 36 3.76 -23.30 5.85
C ASN A 36 4.75 -24.05 5.00
N LYS A 37 4.53 -24.07 3.68
CA LYS A 37 5.52 -24.53 2.73
C LYS A 37 6.73 -23.70 3.09
N SER A 38 7.71 -24.35 3.73
CA SER A 38 9.00 -23.73 3.91
C SER A 38 9.47 -23.47 2.50
N TRP A 39 9.32 -22.22 2.06
CA TRP A 39 9.99 -21.79 0.87
C TRP A 39 11.45 -22.08 1.15
N ILE A 40 12.04 -22.97 0.37
CA ILE A 40 13.48 -23.18 0.39
C ILE A 40 14.04 -21.85 -0.09
N VAL A 41 14.34 -20.97 0.86
CA VAL A 41 15.02 -19.72 0.56
C VAL A 41 16.44 -20.14 0.22
N PRO A 42 16.92 -19.91 -1.01
CA PRO A 42 18.30 -20.18 -1.35
C PRO A 42 19.19 -19.48 -0.33
N GLU A 43 20.30 -20.12 0.03
CA GLU A 43 21.29 -19.53 0.93
C GLU A 43 21.64 -18.11 0.45
N VAL A 44 21.54 -17.13 1.36
CA VAL A 44 21.68 -15.71 1.02
C VAL A 44 23.09 -15.50 0.48
N SER A 45 23.18 -15.24 -0.82
CA SER A 45 24.45 -14.96 -1.48
C SER A 45 25.05 -13.64 -0.98
N ASP A 46 26.29 -13.33 -1.36
CA ASP A 46 26.98 -12.09 -0.97
C ASP A 46 26.10 -10.86 -1.27
N MET A 47 26.08 -9.87 -0.36
CA MET A 47 25.17 -8.72 -0.40
C MET A 47 25.17 -8.02 -1.77
N ASN A 48 26.35 -7.91 -2.39
CA ASN A 48 26.50 -7.27 -3.71
C ASN A 48 25.76 -8.03 -4.82
N THR A 49 25.71 -9.35 -4.73
CA THR A 49 24.98 -10.18 -5.69
C THR A 49 23.47 -10.04 -5.53
N CYS A 50 22.99 -9.93 -4.29
CA CYS A 50 21.59 -9.64 -3.99
C CYS A 50 21.17 -8.26 -4.50
N LEU A 51 22.03 -7.25 -4.37
CA LEU A 51 21.74 -5.91 -4.89
C LEU A 51 21.65 -5.91 -6.43
N ARG A 52 22.58 -6.59 -7.11
CA ARG A 52 22.53 -6.72 -8.57
C ARG A 52 21.30 -7.50 -9.04
N SER A 53 20.94 -8.59 -8.35
CA SER A 53 19.75 -9.36 -8.73
C SER A 53 18.46 -8.59 -8.48
N ALA A 54 18.40 -7.80 -7.40
CA ALA A 54 17.28 -6.90 -7.14
C ALA A 54 17.16 -5.82 -8.22
N GLU A 55 18.28 -5.25 -8.65
CA GLU A 55 18.32 -4.28 -9.75
C GLU A 55 17.82 -4.89 -11.08
N THR A 56 18.28 -6.09 -11.43
CA THR A 56 17.83 -6.78 -12.65
C THR A 56 16.34 -7.10 -12.60
N LEU A 57 15.84 -7.60 -11.47
CA LEU A 57 14.42 -7.90 -11.29
C LEU A 57 13.56 -6.63 -11.38
N ALA A 58 14.04 -5.52 -10.80
CA ALA A 58 13.35 -4.23 -10.90
C ALA A 58 13.29 -3.73 -12.35
N LEU A 59 14.38 -3.89 -13.12
CA LEU A 59 14.42 -3.57 -14.54
C LEU A 59 13.46 -4.45 -15.35
N GLU A 60 13.47 -5.76 -15.15
CA GLU A 60 12.56 -6.69 -15.82
C GLU A 60 11.09 -6.40 -15.48
N ALA A 61 10.78 -6.11 -14.22
CA ALA A 61 9.44 -5.70 -13.80
C ALA A 61 9.00 -4.39 -14.48
N SER A 62 9.93 -3.44 -14.65
CA SER A 62 9.67 -2.18 -15.35
C SER A 62 9.38 -2.39 -16.84
N GLN A 63 10.08 -3.34 -17.49
CA GLN A 63 9.94 -3.66 -18.91
C GLN A 63 8.68 -4.50 -19.19
N SER A 64 8.30 -5.38 -18.26
CA SER A 64 7.15 -6.28 -18.40
C SER A 64 5.80 -5.63 -18.06
N MET A 65 5.81 -4.35 -17.67
CA MET A 65 4.61 -3.60 -17.29
C MET A 65 3.72 -3.35 -18.52
N ASN A 66 2.82 -4.30 -18.81
CA ASN A 66 1.83 -4.19 -19.86
C ASN A 66 0.73 -3.19 -19.46
N LEU A 67 0.77 -2.00 -20.05
CA LEU A 67 -0.20 -0.91 -19.85
C LEU A 67 -1.66 -1.35 -20.05
N SER A 68 -1.91 -2.29 -20.96
CA SER A 68 -3.25 -2.78 -21.31
C SER A 68 -3.99 -3.46 -20.16
N LYS A 69 -3.30 -3.83 -19.08
CA LYS A 69 -3.90 -4.52 -17.93
C LYS A 69 -4.24 -3.60 -16.76
N ILE A 70 -3.81 -2.33 -16.77
CA ILE A 70 -4.04 -1.44 -15.64
C ILE A 70 -5.39 -0.73 -15.87
N PRO A 71 -6.44 -1.05 -15.08
CA PRO A 71 -7.72 -0.35 -15.20
C PRO A 71 -7.51 1.13 -14.84
N ASP A 72 -8.19 2.01 -15.58
CA ASP A 72 -8.14 3.44 -15.29
C ASP A 72 -8.93 3.76 -14.02
N GLY A 73 -8.20 4.03 -12.94
CA GLY A 73 -8.77 4.41 -11.64
C GLY A 73 -9.06 5.90 -11.50
N ARG A 74 -8.79 6.74 -12.50
CA ARG A 74 -8.98 8.20 -12.41
C ARG A 74 -10.44 8.57 -12.17
N SER A 75 -11.36 7.82 -12.77
CA SER A 75 -12.81 8.02 -12.61
C SER A 75 -13.33 7.78 -11.19
N ALA A 76 -12.56 7.09 -10.33
CA ALA A 76 -12.93 6.87 -8.94
C ALA A 76 -12.65 8.09 -8.04
N VAL A 77 -11.90 9.08 -8.52
CA VAL A 77 -11.56 10.28 -7.78
C VAL A 77 -12.46 11.42 -8.25
N ASN A 78 -13.30 11.94 -7.35
CA ASN A 78 -14.12 13.11 -7.66
C ASN A 78 -13.23 14.33 -7.90
N GLU A 79 -13.64 15.18 -8.84
CA GLU A 79 -12.94 16.41 -9.22
C GLU A 79 -12.67 17.33 -8.03
N GLU A 80 -13.61 17.41 -7.07
CA GLU A 80 -13.47 18.18 -5.83
C GLU A 80 -12.26 17.77 -4.98
N PHE A 81 -11.96 16.46 -4.94
CA PHE A 81 -10.89 15.89 -4.13
C PHE A 81 -9.60 15.66 -4.90
N GLN A 82 -9.59 15.91 -6.22
CA GLN A 82 -8.42 15.69 -7.07
C GLN A 82 -7.21 16.52 -6.60
N ARG A 83 -7.44 17.75 -6.15
CA ARG A 83 -6.42 18.67 -5.61
C ARG A 83 -5.82 18.24 -4.26
N LEU A 84 -6.47 17.31 -3.55
CA LEU A 84 -6.01 16.81 -2.24
C LEU A 84 -5.27 15.47 -2.36
N ARG A 85 -5.08 14.98 -3.59
CA ARG A 85 -4.48 13.68 -3.84
C ARG A 85 -2.97 13.77 -3.68
N TRP A 86 -2.47 13.26 -2.54
CA TRP A 86 -1.04 13.17 -2.22
C TRP A 86 -0.37 11.88 -2.76
N PHE A 87 -1.10 11.10 -3.56
CA PHE A 87 -0.64 9.85 -4.16
C PHE A 87 -0.81 9.87 -5.69
N VAL A 88 -0.07 8.99 -6.37
CA VAL A 88 -0.14 8.81 -7.82
C VAL A 88 -0.80 7.47 -8.14
N LEU A 89 -1.62 7.42 -9.18
CA LEU A 89 -2.27 6.19 -9.62
C LEU A 89 -1.30 5.31 -10.43
N PRO A 90 -1.42 3.97 -10.34
CA PRO A 90 -0.59 3.06 -11.13
C PRO A 90 -0.63 3.33 -12.64
N ILE A 91 -1.80 3.72 -13.17
CA ILE A 91 -1.95 4.07 -14.60
C ILE A 91 -1.14 5.32 -14.98
N GLU A 92 -1.08 6.32 -14.10
CA GLU A 92 -0.35 7.58 -14.36
C GLU A 92 1.16 7.31 -14.48
N ILE A 93 1.69 6.50 -13.56
CA ILE A 93 3.10 6.06 -13.59
C ILE A 93 3.39 5.23 -14.83
N ALA A 94 2.50 4.29 -15.15
CA ALA A 94 2.68 3.42 -16.30
C ALA A 94 2.70 4.25 -17.61
N GLU A 95 1.76 5.18 -17.78
CA GLU A 95 1.68 6.03 -18.97
C GLU A 95 2.88 7.00 -19.08
N GLN A 96 3.36 7.55 -17.97
CA GLN A 96 4.59 8.35 -17.96
C GLN A 96 5.81 7.52 -18.43
N ARG A 97 5.94 6.28 -17.95
CA ARG A 97 6.99 5.35 -18.39
C ARG A 97 6.87 4.96 -19.87
N ALA A 98 5.64 4.94 -20.38
CA ALA A 98 5.35 4.71 -21.80
C ALA A 98 5.68 5.91 -22.70
N GLY A 99 6.17 7.03 -22.13
CA GLY A 99 6.43 8.26 -22.85
C GLY A 99 5.17 9.04 -23.24
N ARG A 100 4.02 8.74 -22.64
CA ARG A 100 2.82 9.58 -22.80
C ARG A 100 2.97 10.83 -21.95
N ASN A 101 2.63 11.99 -22.54
CA ASN A 101 2.61 13.25 -21.83
C ASN A 101 1.43 13.31 -20.87
N ASN A 102 1.64 12.81 -19.66
CA ASN A 102 0.72 12.94 -18.55
C ASN A 102 1.30 13.88 -17.50
N GLN A 103 0.52 14.88 -17.10
CA GLN A 103 0.86 15.74 -15.99
C GLN A 103 0.54 15.00 -14.68
N LEU A 104 1.56 14.69 -13.89
CA LEU A 104 1.36 14.24 -12.52
C LEU A 104 0.75 15.38 -11.70
N GLN A 105 -0.09 15.03 -10.72
CA GLN A 105 -0.62 16.02 -9.78
C GLN A 105 0.52 16.63 -8.94
N ASP A 106 0.40 17.91 -8.66
CA ASP A 106 1.35 18.62 -7.80
C ASP A 106 1.29 18.08 -6.37
N ALA A 107 2.43 18.12 -5.68
CA ALA A 107 2.51 17.71 -4.29
C ALA A 107 1.63 18.62 -3.42
N VAL A 108 0.69 18.01 -2.67
CA VAL A 108 -0.25 18.72 -1.79
C VAL A 108 0.46 19.41 -0.62
N PHE A 109 1.65 18.95 -0.26
CA PHE A 109 2.49 19.58 0.73
C PHE A 109 3.97 19.46 0.37
N ASN A 110 4.74 20.48 0.71
CA ASN A 110 6.19 20.45 0.62
C ASN A 110 6.75 20.07 1.99
N PRO A 111 7.34 18.86 2.15
CA PRO A 111 7.89 18.43 3.42
C PRO A 111 8.99 19.40 3.88
N ARG A 112 9.05 19.66 5.18
CA ARG A 112 10.11 20.47 5.78
C ARG A 112 11.45 19.75 5.62
N THR A 113 12.45 20.43 5.08
CA THR A 113 13.82 19.91 5.00
C THR A 113 14.42 19.86 6.39
N TYR A 114 14.81 18.67 6.86
CA TYR A 114 15.36 18.46 8.21
C TYR A 114 16.81 18.93 8.37
N SER A 115 17.41 19.53 7.33
CA SER A 115 18.78 20.09 7.38
C SER A 115 18.95 21.17 8.45
N ASP A 116 17.85 21.82 8.85
CA ASP A 116 17.86 22.93 9.82
C ASP A 116 17.51 22.49 11.24
N VAL A 117 17.27 21.20 11.47
CA VAL A 117 17.00 20.69 12.82
C VAL A 117 18.32 20.50 13.54
N GLN A 118 18.63 21.43 14.45
CA GLN A 118 19.73 21.24 15.38
C GLN A 118 19.51 19.93 16.16
N VAL A 119 20.42 18.98 15.97
CA VAL A 119 20.44 17.60 16.51
C VAL A 119 20.20 17.51 18.03
N LYS A 120 20.31 18.63 18.75
CA LYS A 120 20.10 18.74 20.21
C LYS A 120 18.72 18.27 20.71
N GLN A 121 17.68 18.26 19.87
CA GLN A 121 16.33 17.86 20.32
C GLN A 121 16.07 16.35 20.31
N ILE A 122 16.86 15.55 19.58
CA ILE A 122 16.61 14.09 19.42
C ILE A 122 16.97 13.31 20.70
N GLN A 123 17.98 13.78 21.46
CA GLN A 123 18.44 13.08 22.67
C GLN A 123 17.39 13.02 23.79
N ARG A 124 16.34 13.84 23.74
CA ARG A 124 15.29 13.86 24.77
C ARG A 124 14.29 12.71 24.65
N TYR A 125 14.21 12.06 23.48
CA TYR A 125 13.24 10.99 23.20
C TYR A 125 13.85 9.58 23.19
N LEU A 126 15.18 9.47 23.26
CA LEU A 126 15.91 8.19 23.31
C LEU A 126 16.28 7.76 24.75
N LYS A 127 15.85 8.52 25.75
CA LYS A 127 15.93 8.14 27.17
C LYS A 127 14.53 7.94 27.70
N ASN A 128 13.93 6.79 27.38
CA ASN A 128 12.89 6.12 28.15
C ASN A 128 12.96 4.64 27.81
#